data_AF-A0A816N633-F1
#
_entry.id   AF-A0A816N633-F1
#
_cell.length_a   1.000
_cell.length_b   1.000
_cell.length_c   1.000
_cell.angle_alpha   90.00
_cell.angle_beta   90.00
_cell.angle_gamma   90.00
#
_symmetry.space_group_name_H-M   'P 1'
#
loop_
_entity.id
_entity.type
_entity.pdbx_description
1 polymer ?
#
loop_
_entity_poly.entity_id
_entity_poly.type
_entity_poly.pdbx_seq_one_letter_code
_entity_poly.pdbx_strand_id
1 'polypeptide(L)'
;MILKFIRWQMHSVALCGHQFCVECMRQYIEAMLLEGGVPRCPRYQCESKPILRSFTNLLTLKLRKMWEQRIQEDSIPVADRVYCPNRMCSALMSVSELSKSTNGH
;
A
#
# COMPACT_ATOMS: atom_id res chain seq x y z
N MET A 1 -10.71 -27.66 -28.55
CA MET A 1 -9.27 -27.36 -28.47
C MET A 1 -8.96 -25.90 -28.79
N ILE A 2 -9.62 -24.95 -28.12
CA ILE A 2 -9.13 -23.56 -28.07
C ILE A 2 -8.90 -23.30 -26.59
N LEU A 3 -7.83 -23.89 -26.06
CA LEU A 3 -7.18 -23.34 -24.88
C LEU A 3 -6.73 -21.96 -25.32
N LYS A 4 -7.60 -20.96 -25.12
CA LYS A 4 -7.26 -19.55 -25.25
C LYS A 4 -5.92 -19.39 -24.56
N PHE A 5 -4.91 -19.03 -25.33
CA PHE A 5 -3.64 -18.52 -24.85
C PHE A 5 -3.95 -17.35 -23.90
N ILE A 6 -4.21 -17.63 -22.63
CA ILE A 6 -4.24 -16.61 -21.59
C ILE A 6 -2.78 -16.23 -21.42
N ARG A 7 -2.34 -15.23 -22.18
CA ARG A 7 -1.01 -14.64 -22.04
C ARG A 7 -1.03 -13.90 -20.72
N TRP A 8 -0.69 -14.59 -19.63
CA TRP A 8 -0.56 -13.99 -18.32
C TRP A 8 0.53 -12.93 -18.38
N GLN A 9 0.14 -11.66 -18.39
CA GLN A 9 1.09 -10.57 -18.34
C GLN A 9 1.82 -10.65 -16.99
N MET A 10 3.14 -10.85 -17.05
CA MET A 10 4.00 -10.88 -15.88
C MET A 10 4.49 -9.46 -15.58
N HIS A 11 4.54 -9.13 -14.30
CA HIS A 11 5.13 -7.90 -13.82
C HIS A 11 6.29 -8.24 -12.88
N SER A 12 7.45 -7.62 -13.10
CA SER A 12 8.63 -7.76 -12.25
C SER A 12 8.65 -6.69 -11.16
N VAL A 13 8.85 -7.08 -9.91
CA VAL A 13 9.07 -6.12 -8.82
C VAL A 13 10.46 -5.49 -9.01
N ALA A 14 10.50 -4.20 -9.31
CA ALA A 14 11.71 -3.49 -9.74
C ALA A 14 12.93 -3.69 -8.81
N LEU A 15 12.72 -3.79 -7.50
CA LEU A 15 13.81 -3.90 -6.52
C LEU A 15 14.38 -5.31 -6.34
N CYS A 16 13.62 -6.38 -6.65
CA CYS A 16 14.06 -7.76 -6.42
C CYS A 16 13.97 -8.67 -7.64
N GLY A 17 13.40 -8.21 -8.76
CA GLY A 17 13.27 -8.98 -9.98
C GLY A 17 12.23 -10.11 -9.93
N HIS A 18 11.57 -10.33 -8.77
CA HIS A 18 10.54 -11.36 -8.66
C HIS A 18 9.34 -11.04 -9.55
N GLN A 19 8.90 -12.03 -10.31
CA GLN A 19 7.81 -11.92 -11.26
C GLN A 19 6.54 -12.56 -10.75
N PHE A 20 5.43 -11.88 -10.99
CA PHE A 20 4.09 -12.33 -10.64
C PHE A 20 3.12 -11.94 -11.75
N CYS A 21 2.01 -12.67 -11.84
CA CYS A 21 0.96 -12.31 -12.77
C CYS A 21 0.34 -10.96 -12.38
N VAL A 22 0.05 -10.10 -13.36
CA VAL A 22 -0.52 -8.76 -13.14
C VAL A 22 -1.79 -8.81 -12.30
N GLU A 23 -2.69 -9.74 -12.61
CA GLU A 23 -3.96 -9.88 -11.87
C GLU A 23 -3.74 -10.39 -10.44
N CYS A 24 -2.78 -11.31 -10.24
CA CYS A 24 -2.39 -11.83 -8.94
C CYS A 24 -1.85 -10.71 -8.06
N MET A 25 -0.99 -9.85 -8.62
CA MET A 25 -0.47 -8.69 -7.91
C MET A 25 -1.57 -7.69 -7.58
N ARG A 26 -2.50 -7.44 -8.50
CA ARG A 26 -3.64 -6.54 -8.27
C ARG A 26 -4.46 -7.00 -7.05
N GLN A 27 -4.85 -8.28 -7.03
CA GLN A 27 -5.62 -8.88 -5.94
C GLN A 27 -4.84 -8.89 -4.61
N TYR A 28 -3.55 -9.23 -4.66
CA TYR A 28 -2.67 -9.19 -3.49
C TYR A 28 -2.54 -7.78 -2.90
N ILE A 29 -2.30 -6.78 -3.75
CA ILE A 29 -2.22 -5.36 -3.34
C ILE A 29 -3.53 -4.93 -2.70
N GLU A 30 -4.66 -5.25 -3.32
CA GLU A 30 -5.99 -4.93 -2.80
C GLU A 30 -6.21 -5.54 -1.41
N ALA A 31 -5.91 -6.83 -1.21
CA ALA A 31 -6.03 -7.50 0.08
C ALA A 31 -5.15 -6.84 1.16
N MET A 32 -3.86 -6.61 0.88
CA MET A 32 -2.93 -5.96 1.81
C MET A 32 -3.39 -4.56 2.20
N LEU A 33 -3.92 -3.80 1.24
CA LEU A 33 -4.48 -2.47 1.49
C LEU A 33 -5.79 -2.55 2.27
N LEU A 34 -6.58 -3.60 2.20
CA LEU A 34 -7.74 -3.73 3.08
C LEU A 34 -7.34 -4.10 4.52
N GLU A 35 -6.26 -4.85 4.69
CA GLU A 35 -5.77 -5.35 6.00
C GLU A 35 -5.01 -4.32 6.86
N GLY A 36 -4.80 -3.10 6.38
CA GLY A 36 -4.00 -2.10 7.13
C GLY A 36 -2.52 -2.03 6.69
N GLY A 37 -2.08 -2.89 5.78
CA GLY A 37 -0.67 -3.01 5.41
C GLY A 37 -0.23 -2.14 4.24
N VAL A 38 1.09 -1.95 4.13
CA VAL A 38 1.77 -1.52 2.89
C VAL A 38 2.17 -2.77 2.11
N PRO A 39 1.76 -2.90 0.83
CA PRO A 39 2.16 -4.02 -0.01
C PRO A 39 3.69 -4.22 -0.05
N ARG A 40 4.14 -5.47 0.02
CA ARG A 40 5.54 -5.90 -0.13
C ARG A 40 5.65 -6.92 -1.24
N CYS A 41 6.86 -7.39 -1.55
CA CYS A 41 7.03 -8.50 -2.47
C CYS A 41 6.34 -9.75 -1.88
N PRO A 42 5.45 -10.45 -2.62
CA PRO A 42 4.82 -11.67 -2.12
C PRO A 42 5.79 -12.85 -1.92
N ARG A 43 7.03 -12.76 -2.42
CA ARG A 43 8.01 -13.84 -2.26
C ARG A 43 8.40 -13.95 -0.78
N TYR A 44 8.38 -15.18 -0.27
CA TYR A 44 8.83 -15.49 1.08
C TYR A 44 10.22 -14.90 1.37
N GLN A 45 10.36 -14.26 2.54
CA GLN A 45 11.58 -13.57 3.00
C GLN A 45 12.07 -12.42 2.10
N CYS A 46 11.24 -11.90 1.19
CA CYS A 46 11.58 -10.72 0.39
C CYS A 46 10.93 -9.47 0.97
N GLU A 47 11.75 -8.50 1.40
CA GLU A 47 11.27 -7.26 2.02
C GLU A 47 11.11 -6.09 1.04
N SER A 48 11.40 -6.33 -0.24
CA SER A 48 11.34 -5.29 -1.28
C SER A 48 9.93 -4.73 -1.42
N LYS A 49 9.79 -3.40 -1.34
CA LYS A 49 8.51 -2.71 -1.54
C LYS A 49 8.25 -2.50 -3.04
N PRO A 50 7.13 -2.99 -3.60
CA PRO A 50 6.74 -2.66 -4.97
C PRO A 50 6.47 -1.16 -5.10
N ILE A 51 6.86 -0.58 -6.24
CA ILE A 51 6.68 0.85 -6.52
C ILE A 51 5.23 1.08 -7.00
N LEU A 52 4.48 1.94 -6.31
CA LEU A 52 3.09 2.29 -6.67
C LEU A 52 2.94 2.65 -8.15
N ARG A 53 3.90 3.41 -8.70
CA ARG A 53 3.94 3.83 -10.13
C ARG A 53 3.88 2.66 -11.10
N SER A 54 4.42 1.51 -10.74
CA SER A 54 4.39 0.31 -11.59
C SER A 54 2.99 -0.30 -11.73
N PHE A 55 2.07 0.05 -10.81
CA PHE A 55 0.71 -0.49 -10.76
C PHE A 55 -0.36 0.59 -10.99
N THR A 56 0.02 1.83 -11.29
CA THR A 56 -0.94 2.94 -11.41
C THR A 56 -2.02 2.66 -12.44
N ASN A 57 -1.71 2.03 -13.57
CA ASN A 57 -2.71 1.75 -14.62
C ASN A 57 -3.64 0.59 -14.28
N LEU A 58 -3.32 -0.21 -13.26
CA LEU A 58 -4.04 -1.42 -12.87
C LEU A 58 -4.97 -1.21 -11.67
N LEU A 59 -4.68 -0.19 -10.87
CA LEU A 59 -5.43 0.11 -9.64
C LEU A 59 -6.56 1.10 -9.91
N THR A 60 -7.59 1.08 -9.07
CA THR A 60 -8.60 2.13 -9.04
C THR A 60 -8.05 3.38 -8.34
N LEU A 61 -8.66 4.55 -8.56
CA LEU A 61 -8.31 5.77 -7.80
C LEU A 61 -8.39 5.56 -6.29
N LYS A 62 -9.38 4.78 -5.83
CA LYS A 62 -9.57 4.43 -4.43
C LYS A 62 -8.37 3.66 -3.87
N LEU A 63 -7.92 2.62 -4.57
CA LEU A 63 -6.77 1.82 -4.14
C LEU A 63 -5.46 2.63 -4.17
N ARG A 64 -5.27 3.51 -5.15
CA ARG A 64 -4.10 4.40 -5.20
C ARG A 64 -4.03 5.31 -3.98
N LYS A 65 -5.14 6.01 -3.65
CA LYS A 65 -5.22 6.88 -2.47
C LYS A 65 -5.00 6.10 -1.17
N MET A 66 -5.56 4.90 -1.08
CA MET A 66 -5.38 4.03 0.08
C MET A 66 -3.91 3.62 0.23
N TRP A 67 -3.22 3.27 -0.86
CA TRP A 67 -1.80 2.95 -0.80
C TRP A 67 -0.95 4.15 -0.36
N GLU A 68 -1.19 5.32 -0.93
CA GLU A 68 -0.51 6.56 -0.52
C GLU A 68 -0.71 6.83 0.99
N GLN A 69 -1.95 6.70 1.48
CA GLN A 69 -2.27 6.82 2.90
C GLN A 69 -1.47 5.81 3.73
N ARG A 70 -1.42 4.53 3.33
CA ARG A 70 -0.67 3.50 4.07
C ARG A 70 0.83 3.75 4.09
N ILE A 71 1.40 4.32 3.03
CA ILE A 71 2.81 4.73 3.04
C ILE A 71 3.05 5.82 4.08
N GLN A 72 2.15 6.80 4.19
CA GLN A 72 2.26 7.84 5.22
C GLN A 72 2.13 7.23 6.62
N GLU A 73 1.13 6.38 6.85
CA GLU A 73 0.90 5.71 8.14
C GLU A 73 2.07 4.80 8.57
N ASP A 74 2.68 4.07 7.63
CA ASP A 74 3.87 3.22 7.84
C ASP A 74 5.11 4.05 8.19
N SER A 75 5.15 5.33 7.81
CA SER A 75 6.26 6.23 8.13
C SER A 75 6.20 6.78 9.57
N ILE A 76 5.03 6.74 10.22
CA ILE A 76 4.84 7.17 11.61
C ILE A 76 5.30 6.04 12.54
N PRO A 77 6.33 6.25 13.38
CA PRO A 77 6.76 5.27 14.38
C PRO A 77 5.61 4.90 15.30
N VAL A 78 5.50 3.62 15.68
CA VAL A 78 4.39 3.13 16.52
C VAL A 78 4.24 3.92 17.81
N ALA A 79 5.35 4.32 18.43
CA ALA A 79 5.36 5.12 19.67
C ALA A 79 4.76 6.53 19.49
N ASP A 80 4.76 7.05 18.26
CA ASP A 80 4.30 8.39 17.93
C ASP A 80 2.90 8.39 17.30
N ARG A 81 2.27 7.22 17.15
CA ARG A 81 0.95 7.08 16.51
C ARG A 81 -0.16 7.59 17.41
N VAL A 82 -0.94 8.54 16.90
CA VAL A 82 -2.14 9.10 17.53
C VAL A 82 -3.32 8.94 16.59
N TYR A 83 -4.39 8.30 17.06
CA TYR A 83 -5.63 8.17 16.31
C TYR A 83 -6.58 9.33 16.61
N CYS A 84 -7.32 9.76 15.58
CA CYS A 84 -8.42 10.70 15.75
C CYS A 84 -9.46 10.12 16.73
N PRO A 85 -9.84 10.84 17.80
CA PRO A 85 -10.83 10.36 18.77
C PRO A 85 -12.23 10.13 18.19
N ASN A 86 -12.54 10.75 17.03
CA ASN A 86 -13.79 10.51 16.33
C ASN A 86 -13.78 9.10 15.70
N ARG A 87 -14.60 8.20 16.24
CA ARG A 87 -14.72 6.80 15.79
C ARG A 87 -15.01 6.65 14.29
N MET A 88 -15.73 7.60 13.69
CA MET A 88 -16.04 7.57 12.26
C MET A 88 -14.90 8.07 11.37
N CYS A 89 -13.93 8.78 11.95
CA CYS A 89 -12.74 9.27 11.24
C CYS A 89 -11.60 8.26 11.34
N SER A 90 -11.18 7.93 12.58
CA SER A 90 -10.07 7.02 12.88
C SER A 90 -8.77 7.31 12.10
N ALA A 91 -8.58 8.54 11.61
CA ALA A 91 -7.35 8.95 10.92
C ALA A 91 -6.14 8.84 11.85
N LEU A 92 -5.02 8.38 11.33
CA LEU A 92 -3.76 8.28 12.05
C LEU A 92 -2.90 9.53 11.81
N MET A 93 -2.31 10.04 12.89
CA MET A 93 -1.42 11.21 12.90
C MET A 93 -0.21 10.92 13.80
N SER A 94 0.82 11.77 13.72
CA SER A 94 1.93 11.74 14.66
C SER A 94 1.73 12.70 15.84
N VAL A 95 2.31 12.38 17.01
CA VAL A 95 2.39 13.31 18.16
C VAL A 95 2.98 14.66 17.73
N SER A 96 3.98 14.65 16.86
CA SER A 96 4.65 15.85 16.36
C SER A 96 3.72 16.77 15.56
N GLU A 97 2.83 16.22 14.73
CA GLU A 97 1.86 17.00 13.95
C GLU A 97 0.82 17.67 14.85
N LEU A 98 0.37 16.96 15.90
CA LEU A 98 -0.59 17.50 16.87
C LEU A 98 -0.01 18.67 17.67
N SER A 99 1.26 18.57 18.06
CA SER A 99 1.95 19.65 18.80
C SER A 99 2.11 20.93 17.96
N LYS A 100 2.28 20.81 16.64
CA LYS A 100 2.39 21.98 15.74
C LYS A 100 1.05 22.70 15.58
N SER A 101 -0.07 21.98 15.66
CA SER A 101 -1.41 22.55 15.57
C SER A 101 -1.83 23.35 16.82
N THR A 102 -1.18 23.13 17.97
CA THR A 102 -1.55 23.75 19.25
C THR A 102 -0.74 25.00 19.57
N ASN A 103 0.44 25.17 18.96
CA ASN A 103 1.31 26.34 19.15
C ASN A 103 0.97 27.54 18.22
N GLY A 104 -0.20 27.51 17.57
CA GLY A 104 -0.67 28.56 16.66
C GLY A 104 -1.68 29.53 17.31
N HIS A 105 -1.63 29.75 18.62
CA HIS A 105 -2.52 30.65 19.34
C HIS A 105 -1.76 31.69 20.17
#